data_AF-A0A1V5N436-F1
#
_entry.id   AF-A0A1V5N436-F1
#
_cell.length_a   1.000
_cell.length_b   1.000
_cell.length_c   1.000
_cell.angle_alpha   90.00
_cell.angle_beta   90.00
_cell.angle_gamma   90.00
#
_symmetry.space_group_name_H-M   'P 1'
#
loop_
_entity.id
_entity.type
_entity.pdbx_description
1 polymer ?
#
loop_
_entity_poly.entity_id
_entity_poly.type
_entity_poly.pdbx_seq_one_letter_code
_entity_poly.pdbx_strand_id
1 'polypeptide(L)'
;MWQAVRNYLDYLYHSYAISDIVLEVALIGMVVYSVIRFLRGTGGEKLLKGIVFLLLGFWLVNWLTNKLELERIGFLFNSFLVGVLVVAAVAFQSELRRGLMQLGETRLSRTAAPEMEQVIEQIVDTAAIIDGKVTSALLNTIFWPGSPLHDMAVVIRRGKLAAAAVQLPLAEHGEYDRLLGSRHRSAIGLSKATDAVVVVISEETGNIGIAMGGKLNRFLTIEQLRQQLLDVMMPITRQKEGWLGGFGKRGRNKAAPPREKAPVQTVPDAAEKKAT
;
A
#
# COMPACT_ATOMS: atom_id res chain seq x y z
N MET A 1 28.58 -7.82 56.64
CA MET A 1 27.63 -7.99 55.50
C MET A 1 26.34 -8.69 55.94
N TRP A 2 26.39 -9.89 56.52
CA TRP A 2 25.20 -10.63 56.95
C TRP A 2 24.36 -9.90 58.03
N GLN A 3 25.00 -9.28 59.02
CA GLN A 3 24.31 -8.46 60.03
C GLN A 3 23.68 -7.18 59.45
N ALA A 4 24.28 -6.58 58.42
CA ALA A 4 23.70 -5.42 57.76
C ALA A 4 22.43 -5.80 56.98
N VAL A 5 22.45 -6.96 56.32
CA VAL A 5 21.27 -7.52 55.64
C VAL A 5 20.18 -7.89 56.65
N ARG A 6 20.54 -8.50 57.78
CA ARG A 6 19.58 -8.86 58.84
C ARG A 6 18.96 -7.62 59.48
N ASN A 7 19.76 -6.60 59.79
CA ASN A 7 19.26 -5.34 60.34
C ASN A 7 18.42 -4.56 59.32
N TYR A 8 18.73 -4.63 58.02
CA TYR A 8 17.92 -4.03 56.97
C TYR A 8 16.59 -4.76 56.77
N LEU A 9 16.59 -6.10 56.87
CA LEU A 9 15.38 -6.93 56.87
C LEU A 9 14.52 -6.68 58.11
N ASP A 10 15.12 -6.56 59.28
CA ASP A 10 14.40 -6.26 60.53
C ASP A 10 13.84 -4.83 60.50
N TYR A 11 14.54 -3.86 59.91
CA TYR A 11 14.06 -2.49 59.70
C TYR A 11 12.90 -2.42 58.70
N LEU A 12 12.96 -3.23 57.63
CA LEU A 12 11.86 -3.42 56.67
C LEU A 12 10.66 -4.13 57.29
N TYR A 13 10.88 -5.11 58.18
CA TYR A 13 9.81 -5.89 58.80
C TYR A 13 9.12 -5.16 59.96
N HIS A 14 9.84 -4.31 60.72
CA HIS A 14 9.26 -3.55 61.83
C HIS A 14 8.63 -2.21 61.43
N SER A 15 9.02 -1.62 60.28
CA SER A 15 8.46 -0.34 59.83
C SER A 15 7.23 -0.48 58.92
N TYR A 16 6.95 -1.66 58.40
CA TYR A 16 5.89 -1.88 57.42
C TYR A 16 4.89 -2.92 57.91
N ALA A 17 3.61 -2.54 57.95
CA ALA A 17 2.56 -3.51 58.21
C ALA A 17 2.52 -4.53 57.05
N ILE A 18 2.39 -5.81 57.38
CA ILE A 18 2.29 -6.89 56.37
C ILE A 18 1.15 -6.61 55.38
N SER A 19 0.10 -5.89 55.81
CA SER A 19 -0.98 -5.39 54.96
C SER A 19 -0.49 -4.54 53.80
N ASP A 20 0.50 -3.69 54.02
CA ASP A 20 0.96 -2.73 53.01
C ASP A 20 1.72 -3.48 51.92
N ILE A 21 2.64 -4.37 52.30
CA ILE A 21 3.40 -5.19 51.35
C ILE A 21 2.47 -6.06 50.49
N VAL A 22 1.46 -6.68 51.11
CA VAL A 22 0.48 -7.49 50.37
C VAL A 22 -0.32 -6.63 49.40
N LEU A 23 -0.71 -5.42 49.81
CA LEU A 23 -1.44 -4.47 48.98
C LEU A 23 -0.57 -3.98 47.80
N GLU A 24 0.71 -3.70 48.03
CA GLU A 24 1.66 -3.30 46.99
C GLU A 24 1.84 -4.38 45.92
N VAL A 25 2.08 -5.63 46.34
CA VAL A 25 2.26 -6.75 45.40
C VAL A 25 0.98 -7.05 44.63
N ALA A 26 -0.18 -6.97 45.28
CA ALA A 26 -1.48 -7.14 44.64
C ALA A 26 -1.74 -6.03 43.61
N LEU A 27 -1.40 -4.78 43.93
CA LEU A 27 -1.54 -3.64 43.02
C LEU A 27 -0.67 -3.80 41.77
N ILE A 28 0.61 -4.15 41.96
CA ILE A 28 1.55 -4.38 40.84
C ILE A 28 1.04 -5.53 39.96
N GLY A 29 0.63 -6.65 40.57
CA GLY A 29 0.07 -7.79 39.86
C GLY A 29 -1.17 -7.42 39.04
N MET A 30 -2.08 -6.61 39.60
CA MET A 30 -3.28 -6.14 38.90
C MET A 30 -2.93 -5.28 37.68
N VAL A 31 -1.96 -4.36 37.82
CA VAL A 31 -1.49 -3.50 36.71
C VAL A 31 -0.84 -4.34 35.62
N VAL A 32 0.09 -5.24 35.98
CA VAL A 32 0.79 -6.11 35.02
C VAL A 32 -0.19 -7.03 34.28
N TYR A 33 -1.10 -7.69 34.98
CA TYR A 33 -2.13 -8.52 34.36
C TYR A 33 -3.00 -7.72 33.39
N SER A 34 -3.37 -6.49 33.77
CA SER A 34 -4.16 -5.61 32.92
C SER A 34 -3.44 -5.24 31.62
N VAL A 35 -2.13 -4.96 31.69
CA VAL A 35 -1.30 -4.68 30.51
C VAL A 35 -1.21 -5.90 29.59
N ILE A 36 -0.98 -7.10 30.13
CA ILE A 36 -0.89 -8.34 29.33
C ILE A 36 -2.24 -8.66 28.66
N ARG A 37 -3.34 -8.50 29.39
CA ARG A 37 -4.69 -8.69 28.86
C ARG A 37 -4.99 -7.72 27.71
N PHE A 38 -4.49 -6.49 27.83
CA PHE A 38 -4.64 -5.46 26.80
C PHE A 38 -3.85 -5.78 25.53
N LEU A 39 -2.59 -6.24 25.66
CA LEU A 39 -1.73 -6.57 24.52
C LEU A 39 -2.22 -7.75 23.67
N ARG A 40 -3.10 -8.61 24.20
CA ARG A 40 -3.63 -9.78 23.47
C ARG A 40 -4.72 -9.45 22.43
N GLY A 41 -5.07 -8.19 22.22
CA GLY A 41 -6.14 -7.79 21.31
C GLY A 41 -5.67 -7.03 20.06
N THR A 42 -5.73 -7.65 18.89
CA THR A 42 -5.54 -6.95 17.60
C THR A 42 -6.82 -6.21 17.21
N GLY A 43 -6.75 -4.92 16.85
CA GLY A 43 -7.88 -4.15 16.30
C GLY A 43 -7.93 -2.68 16.73
N GLY A 44 -8.17 -1.76 15.77
CA GLY A 44 -8.12 -0.31 15.97
C GLY A 44 -9.15 0.26 16.96
N GLU A 45 -10.30 -0.38 17.15
CA GLU A 45 -11.31 0.03 18.14
C GLU A 45 -10.82 -0.14 19.60
N LYS A 46 -9.79 -0.98 19.80
CA LYS A 46 -9.15 -1.22 21.09
C LYS A 46 -8.09 -0.17 21.43
N LEU A 47 -7.60 0.59 20.44
CA LEU A 47 -6.58 1.62 20.61
C LEU A 47 -7.11 2.79 21.44
N LEU A 48 -8.30 3.29 21.09
CA LEU A 48 -9.01 4.31 21.87
C LEU A 48 -9.33 3.82 23.28
N LYS A 49 -9.86 2.59 23.42
CA LYS A 49 -10.13 1.99 24.73
C LYS A 49 -8.84 1.80 25.56
N GLY A 50 -7.71 1.55 24.90
CA GLY A 50 -6.40 1.41 25.51
C GLY A 50 -5.81 2.69 26.04
N ILE A 51 -5.89 3.78 25.27
CA ILE A 51 -5.49 5.11 25.71
C ILE A 51 -6.34 5.54 26.91
N VAL A 52 -7.66 5.37 26.83
CA VAL A 52 -8.57 5.67 27.94
C VAL A 52 -8.24 4.81 29.17
N PHE A 53 -7.98 3.51 29.00
CA PHE A 53 -7.60 2.62 30.09
C PHE A 53 -6.25 2.99 30.73
N LEU A 54 -5.24 3.36 29.94
CA LEU A 54 -3.94 3.82 30.42
C LEU A 54 -4.06 5.13 31.20
N LEU A 55 -4.85 6.08 30.71
CA LEU A 55 -5.10 7.35 31.39
C LEU A 55 -5.84 7.15 32.72
N LEU A 56 -6.84 6.27 32.75
CA LEU A 56 -7.58 5.93 33.98
C LEU A 56 -6.69 5.18 34.98
N GLY A 57 -5.88 4.23 34.51
CA GLY A 57 -4.92 3.51 35.35
C GLY A 57 -3.86 4.44 35.93
N PHE A 58 -3.34 5.36 35.13
CA PHE A 58 -2.42 6.41 35.58
C PHE A 58 -3.05 7.26 36.69
N TRP A 59 -4.27 7.75 36.45
CA TRP A 59 -5.00 8.56 37.41
C TRP A 59 -5.26 7.81 38.72
N LEU A 60 -5.67 6.54 38.64
CA LEU A 60 -5.95 5.69 39.81
C LEU A 60 -4.69 5.44 40.64
N VAL A 61 -3.56 5.08 40.00
CA VAL A 61 -2.31 4.81 40.71
C VAL A 61 -1.78 6.08 41.36
N ASN A 62 -1.79 7.22 40.66
CA ASN A 62 -1.38 8.49 41.23
C ASN A 62 -2.27 8.89 42.43
N TRP A 63 -3.58 8.66 42.34
CA TRP A 63 -4.50 8.89 43.45
C TRP A 63 -4.19 8.00 44.67
N LEU A 64 -3.93 6.71 44.44
CA LEU A 64 -3.57 5.76 45.50
C LEU A 64 -2.24 6.13 46.18
N THR A 65 -1.21 6.48 45.40
CA THR A 65 0.10 6.88 45.91
C THR A 65 0.03 8.12 46.80
N ASN A 66 -0.75 9.13 46.38
CA ASN A 66 -0.91 10.36 47.16
C ASN A 66 -1.75 10.17 48.44
N LYS A 67 -2.66 9.20 48.45
CA LYS A 67 -3.49 8.89 49.63
C LYS A 67 -2.81 7.98 50.64
N LEU A 68 -1.92 7.11 50.18
CA LEU A 68 -1.25 6.09 51.01
C LEU A 68 0.23 6.45 51.31
N GLU A 69 0.71 7.61 50.88
CA GLU A 69 2.11 8.09 51.07
C GLU A 69 3.17 7.09 50.58
N LEU A 70 2.86 6.33 49.52
CA LEU A 70 3.70 5.26 48.98
C LEU A 70 4.76 5.82 48.00
N GLU A 71 5.69 6.63 48.50
CA GLU A 71 6.67 7.37 47.69
C GLU A 71 7.49 6.46 46.75
N ARG A 72 7.83 5.24 47.19
CA ARG A 72 8.64 4.28 46.42
C ARG A 72 7.90 3.74 45.19
N ILE A 73 6.60 3.48 45.34
CA ILE A 73 5.75 3.00 44.24
C ILE A 73 5.59 4.10 43.19
N GLY A 74 5.45 5.35 43.62
CA GLY A 74 5.38 6.49 42.71
C GLY A 74 6.59 6.56 41.77
N PHE A 75 7.80 6.37 42.31
CA PHE A 75 9.04 6.37 41.51
C PHE A 75 9.12 5.18 40.54
N LEU A 76 8.81 3.96 41.00
CA LEU A 76 8.85 2.76 40.17
C LEU A 76 7.79 2.82 39.05
N PHE A 77 6.59 3.29 39.38
CA PHE A 77 5.49 3.41 38.43
C PHE A 77 5.78 4.45 37.35
N ASN A 78 6.34 5.62 37.71
CA ASN A 78 6.71 6.64 36.73
C ASN A 78 7.76 6.11 35.72
N SER A 79 8.78 5.42 36.23
CA SER A 79 9.81 4.79 35.37
C SER A 79 9.23 3.71 34.45
N PHE A 80 8.30 2.91 34.97
CA PHE A 80 7.59 1.88 34.21
C PHE A 80 6.70 2.49 33.11
N LEU A 81 5.96 3.57 33.41
CA LEU A 81 5.10 4.25 32.45
C LEU A 81 5.86 4.82 31.26
N VAL A 82 7.03 5.43 31.51
CA VAL A 82 7.86 5.94 30.42
C VAL A 82 8.23 4.81 29.47
N GLY A 83 8.63 3.65 29.99
CA GLY A 83 8.90 2.45 29.17
C GLY A 83 7.68 1.96 28.39
N VAL A 84 6.52 1.84 29.05
CA VAL A 84 5.26 1.44 28.41
C VAL A 84 4.85 2.43 27.32
N LEU A 85 4.98 3.74 27.56
CA LEU A 85 4.65 4.78 26.58
C LEU A 85 5.56 4.73 25.35
N VAL A 86 6.86 4.46 25.51
CA VAL A 86 7.77 4.31 24.37
C VAL A 86 7.42 3.09 23.52
N VAL A 87 7.23 1.93 24.15
CA VAL A 87 6.84 0.70 23.44
C VAL A 87 5.48 0.87 22.77
N ALA A 88 4.52 1.48 23.48
CA ALA A 88 3.21 1.80 22.94
C ALA A 88 3.32 2.76 21.76
N ALA A 89 4.09 3.84 21.86
CA ALA A 89 4.26 4.79 20.76
C ALA A 89 4.86 4.14 19.51
N VAL A 90 5.87 3.27 19.66
CA VAL A 90 6.45 2.51 18.55
C VAL A 90 5.45 1.52 17.95
N ALA A 91 4.71 0.78 18.78
CA ALA A 91 3.68 -0.14 18.30
C ALA A 91 2.56 0.63 17.57
N PHE A 92 2.09 1.73 18.15
CA PHE A 92 1.02 2.57 17.63
C PHE A 92 1.40 3.44 16.43
N GLN A 93 2.68 3.51 16.05
CA GLN A 93 3.08 4.22 14.83
C GLN A 93 2.35 3.65 13.61
N SER A 94 2.15 2.34 13.55
CA SER A 94 1.52 1.67 12.40
C SER A 94 0.03 2.00 12.28
N GLU A 95 -0.69 2.03 13.41
CA GLU A 95 -2.13 2.33 13.46
C GLU A 95 -2.42 3.83 13.34
N LEU A 96 -1.61 4.70 13.94
CA LEU A 96 -1.75 6.16 13.81
C LEU A 96 -1.56 6.57 12.35
N ARG A 97 -0.57 5.99 11.66
CA ARG A 97 -0.40 6.19 10.22
C ARG A 97 -1.66 5.79 9.46
N ARG A 98 -2.21 4.59 9.70
CA ARG A 98 -3.46 4.12 9.06
C ARG A 98 -4.66 5.03 9.34
N GLY A 99 -4.85 5.45 10.59
CA GLY A 99 -5.97 6.31 10.98
C GLY A 99 -5.86 7.71 10.38
N LEU A 100 -4.66 8.30 10.35
CA LEU A 100 -4.43 9.61 9.73
C LEU A 100 -4.63 9.58 8.21
N MET A 101 -4.22 8.49 7.56
CA MET A 101 -4.47 8.29 6.12
C MET A 101 -5.98 8.21 5.82
N GLN A 102 -6.77 7.57 6.69
CA GLN A 102 -8.23 7.52 6.56
C GLN A 102 -8.93 8.86 6.88
N LEU A 103 -8.45 9.59 7.90
CA LEU A 103 -9.05 10.86 8.33
C LEU A 103 -8.73 12.01 7.38
N GLY A 104 -7.60 11.95 6.67
CA GLY A 104 -7.22 12.91 5.64
C GLY A 104 -8.22 13.04 4.48
N GLU A 105 -9.14 12.09 4.32
CA GLU A 105 -10.10 12.06 3.21
C GLU A 105 -11.57 12.26 3.62
N THR A 106 -11.86 12.57 4.89
CA THR A 106 -13.24 12.91 5.25
C THR A 106 -13.59 14.35 4.88
N ARG A 107 -13.89 14.54 3.58
CA ARG A 107 -14.84 15.47 2.93
C ARG A 107 -14.21 16.33 1.83
N LEU A 108 -14.51 16.00 0.56
CA LEU A 108 -15.21 16.93 -0.36
C LEU A 108 -15.58 16.37 -1.75
N SER A 109 -15.30 15.10 -2.10
CA SER A 109 -15.72 14.59 -3.41
C SER A 109 -16.39 13.22 -3.34
N ARG A 110 -17.72 13.27 -3.33
CA ARG A 110 -18.61 12.12 -3.49
C ARG A 110 -18.62 11.70 -4.96
N THR A 111 -17.56 11.07 -5.46
CA THR A 111 -17.53 10.23 -6.69
C THR A 111 -16.18 9.61 -7.05
N ALA A 112 -15.08 9.88 -6.33
CA ALA A 112 -13.78 9.31 -6.72
C ALA A 112 -13.62 7.89 -6.16
N ALA A 113 -13.24 6.94 -7.03
CA ALA A 113 -12.65 5.68 -6.61
C ALA A 113 -11.48 5.96 -5.64
N PRO A 114 -11.25 5.10 -4.63
CA PRO A 114 -10.20 5.33 -3.63
C PRO A 114 -8.85 5.60 -4.32
N GLU A 115 -8.08 6.56 -3.81
CA GLU A 115 -6.76 6.84 -4.37
C GLU A 115 -5.92 5.56 -4.33
N MET A 116 -5.38 5.17 -5.49
CA MET A 116 -4.58 3.95 -5.71
C MET A 116 -3.52 3.74 -4.62
N GLU A 117 -2.93 4.84 -4.13
CA GLU A 117 -1.96 4.82 -3.04
C GLU A 117 -2.50 4.19 -1.76
N GLN A 118 -3.72 4.53 -1.37
CA GLN A 118 -4.36 4.04 -0.15
C GLN A 118 -4.74 2.56 -0.26
N VAL A 119 -5.27 2.15 -1.42
CA VAL A 119 -5.60 0.75 -1.68
C VAL A 119 -4.34 -0.10 -1.67
N ILE A 120 -3.28 0.37 -2.34
CA ILE A 120 -1.98 -0.31 -2.32
C ILE A 120 -1.43 -0.39 -0.90
N GLU A 121 -1.44 0.70 -0.13
CA GLU A 121 -0.90 0.68 1.23
C GLU A 121 -1.65 -0.28 2.17
N GLN A 122 -2.99 -0.31 2.11
CA GLN A 122 -3.80 -1.24 2.89
C GLN A 122 -3.52 -2.70 2.53
N ILE A 123 -3.33 -2.98 1.25
CA ILE A 123 -3.04 -4.32 0.76
C ILE A 123 -1.61 -4.73 1.12
N VAL A 124 -0.63 -3.83 0.94
CA VAL A 124 0.79 -4.05 1.24
C VAL A 124 1.03 -4.30 2.72
N ASP A 125 0.25 -3.67 3.60
CA ASP A 125 0.34 -3.84 5.05
C ASP A 125 0.07 -5.27 5.55
N THR A 126 -0.56 -6.11 4.74
CA THR A 126 -0.76 -7.56 5.01
C THR A 126 0.20 -8.47 4.26
N ALA A 127 1.10 -7.90 3.46
CA ALA A 127 1.95 -8.60 2.52
C ALA A 127 3.42 -8.68 2.99
N ALA A 128 4.21 -9.52 2.32
CA ALA A 128 5.65 -9.56 2.52
C ALA A 128 6.32 -8.38 1.79
N ILE A 129 6.85 -7.42 2.55
CA ILE A 129 7.59 -6.27 2.01
C ILE A 129 8.94 -6.73 1.45
N ILE A 130 9.25 -6.35 0.20
CA ILE A 130 10.51 -6.72 -0.47
C ILE A 130 11.38 -5.50 -0.79
N ASP A 131 10.79 -4.40 -1.29
CA ASP A 131 11.50 -3.20 -1.80
C ASP A 131 12.72 -3.51 -2.70
N GLY A 132 12.58 -4.50 -3.57
CA GLY A 132 13.66 -5.02 -4.42
C GLY A 132 13.67 -4.42 -5.83
N LYS A 133 14.81 -4.52 -6.53
CA LYS A 133 14.82 -4.32 -7.99
C LYS A 133 14.02 -5.42 -8.67
N VAL A 134 13.20 -5.06 -9.66
CA VAL A 134 12.49 -6.05 -10.48
C VAL A 134 13.52 -6.78 -11.34
N THR A 135 13.69 -8.08 -11.10
CA THR A 135 14.56 -8.95 -11.89
C THR A 135 13.82 -10.25 -12.20
N SER A 136 14.14 -10.88 -13.34
CA SER A 136 13.56 -12.17 -13.71
C SER A 136 13.87 -13.25 -12.68
N ALA A 137 15.08 -13.27 -12.14
CA ALA A 137 15.48 -14.20 -11.08
C ALA A 137 14.59 -14.06 -9.84
N LEU A 138 14.37 -12.83 -9.34
CA LEU A 138 13.54 -12.59 -8.17
C LEU A 138 12.08 -13.00 -8.41
N LEU A 139 11.51 -12.66 -9.56
CA LEU A 139 10.14 -13.03 -9.91
C LEU A 139 9.97 -14.56 -9.98
N ASN A 140 10.92 -15.25 -10.61
CA ASN A 140 10.91 -16.72 -10.69
C ASN A 140 11.02 -17.36 -9.30
N THR A 141 11.82 -16.79 -8.40
CA THR A 141 11.93 -17.28 -7.02
C THR A 141 10.63 -17.08 -6.24
N ILE A 142 9.98 -15.93 -6.39
CA ILE A 142 8.70 -15.65 -5.70
C ILE A 142 7.63 -16.63 -6.18
N PHE A 143 7.43 -16.76 -7.49
CA PHE A 143 6.39 -17.62 -8.08
C PHE A 143 6.76 -19.12 -8.14
N TRP A 144 7.83 -19.54 -7.48
CA TRP A 144 8.20 -20.96 -7.41
C TRP A 144 7.13 -21.77 -6.66
N PRO A 145 6.58 -22.86 -7.24
CA PRO A 145 5.56 -23.68 -6.56
C PRO A 145 6.03 -24.18 -5.19
N GLY A 146 5.23 -23.93 -4.15
CA GLY A 146 5.54 -24.31 -2.77
C GLY A 146 6.37 -23.31 -1.96
N SER A 147 6.72 -22.14 -2.53
CA SER A 147 7.33 -21.05 -1.75
C SER A 147 6.27 -20.36 -0.87
N PRO A 148 6.55 -19.84 0.33
CA PRO A 148 5.56 -19.09 1.11
C PRO A 148 5.02 -17.82 0.40
N LEU A 149 5.69 -17.37 -0.67
CA LEU A 149 5.38 -16.14 -1.39
C LEU A 149 4.72 -16.35 -2.76
N HIS A 150 4.60 -17.60 -3.22
CA HIS A 150 4.14 -17.90 -4.58
C HIS A 150 2.64 -17.72 -4.78
N ASP A 151 1.91 -17.80 -3.67
CA ASP A 151 0.47 -17.62 -3.68
C ASP A 151 0.15 -16.13 -3.74
N MET A 152 -0.86 -15.78 -4.54
CA MET A 152 -1.38 -14.42 -4.71
C MET A 152 -0.52 -13.50 -5.61
N ALA A 153 -0.53 -12.19 -5.34
CA ALA A 153 0.02 -11.19 -6.24
C ALA A 153 1.38 -10.63 -5.81
N VAL A 154 2.07 -10.06 -6.79
CA VAL A 154 3.26 -9.22 -6.60
C VAL A 154 2.90 -7.79 -7.02
N VAL A 155 3.30 -6.81 -6.21
CA VAL A 155 3.08 -5.39 -6.51
C VAL A 155 4.39 -4.76 -6.96
N ILE A 156 4.39 -4.23 -8.18
CA ILE A 156 5.50 -3.44 -8.74
C ILE A 156 5.09 -1.98 -8.73
N ARG A 157 5.93 -1.12 -8.16
CA ARG A 157 5.68 0.31 -8.02
C ARG A 157 6.97 1.09 -8.21
N ARG A 158 6.91 2.18 -9.00
CA ARG A 158 8.06 3.08 -9.25
C ARG A 158 9.33 2.30 -9.69
N GLY A 159 9.16 1.26 -10.52
CA GLY A 159 10.26 0.42 -11.01
C GLY A 159 10.84 -0.57 -10.00
N LYS A 160 10.24 -0.72 -8.82
CA LYS A 160 10.65 -1.67 -7.77
C LYS A 160 9.56 -2.69 -7.47
N LEU A 161 9.97 -3.87 -7.03
CA LEU A 161 9.09 -4.87 -6.44
C LEU A 161 8.83 -4.48 -4.99
N ALA A 162 7.65 -3.92 -4.72
CA ALA A 162 7.29 -3.39 -3.41
C ALA A 162 6.94 -4.49 -2.42
N ALA A 163 6.08 -5.45 -2.83
CA ALA A 163 5.60 -6.53 -1.99
C ALA A 163 5.24 -7.79 -2.78
N ALA A 164 5.21 -8.94 -2.09
CA ALA A 164 4.75 -10.24 -2.59
C ALA A 164 3.75 -10.87 -1.60
N ALA A 165 3.08 -11.96 -2.02
CA ALA A 165 1.99 -12.59 -1.26
C ALA A 165 0.83 -11.62 -0.96
N VAL A 166 0.56 -10.75 -1.92
CA VAL A 166 -0.44 -9.68 -1.79
C VAL A 166 -1.83 -10.22 -2.09
N GLN A 167 -2.74 -10.16 -1.12
CA GLN A 167 -4.14 -10.52 -1.31
C GLN A 167 -4.91 -9.39 -2.02
N LEU A 168 -5.45 -9.71 -3.20
CA LEU A 168 -6.22 -8.76 -4.01
C LEU A 168 -7.73 -8.94 -3.80
N PRO A 169 -8.53 -7.87 -3.92
CA PRO A 169 -9.99 -7.97 -3.90
C PRO A 169 -10.48 -8.80 -5.09
N LEU A 170 -11.45 -9.69 -4.84
CA LEU A 170 -12.07 -10.50 -5.90
C LEU A 170 -13.29 -9.77 -6.48
N ALA A 171 -13.46 -9.87 -7.80
CA ALA A 171 -14.70 -9.46 -8.44
C ALA A 171 -15.89 -10.37 -8.04
N GLU A 172 -17.08 -9.78 -7.89
CA GLU A 172 -18.31 -10.48 -7.51
C GLU A 172 -18.82 -11.43 -8.61
N HIS A 173 -19.51 -12.49 -8.19
CA HIS A 173 -20.09 -13.47 -9.09
C HIS A 173 -21.33 -12.89 -9.81
N GLY A 174 -21.24 -12.72 -11.13
CA GLY A 174 -22.38 -12.34 -11.98
C GLY A 174 -22.01 -11.48 -13.18
N GLU A 175 -20.92 -10.72 -13.10
CA GLU A 175 -20.48 -9.82 -14.18
C GLU A 175 -19.55 -10.48 -15.21
N TYR A 176 -19.01 -11.66 -14.92
CA TYR A 176 -17.94 -12.29 -15.72
C TYR A 176 -18.18 -13.79 -15.95
N ASP A 177 -17.51 -14.33 -16.97
CA ASP A 177 -17.61 -15.72 -17.38
C ASP A 177 -17.33 -16.69 -16.22
N ARG A 178 -18.18 -17.72 -16.06
CA ARG A 178 -18.10 -18.68 -14.93
C ARG A 178 -16.82 -19.50 -14.93
N LEU A 179 -16.14 -19.56 -16.07
CA LEU A 179 -14.88 -20.29 -16.27
C LEU A 179 -13.64 -19.56 -15.72
N LEU A 180 -13.80 -18.38 -15.10
CA LEU A 180 -12.68 -17.61 -14.56
C LEU A 180 -12.26 -18.08 -13.15
N GLY A 181 -11.04 -18.63 -13.06
CA GLY A 181 -10.37 -18.96 -11.79
C GLY A 181 -10.11 -17.74 -10.89
N SER A 182 -9.69 -18.00 -9.65
CA SER A 182 -9.48 -16.97 -8.60
C SER A 182 -8.53 -15.86 -9.03
N ARG A 183 -7.39 -16.17 -9.68
CA ARG A 183 -6.43 -15.17 -10.18
C ARG A 183 -7.06 -14.17 -11.15
N HIS A 184 -7.89 -14.65 -12.06
CA HIS A 184 -8.59 -13.79 -13.01
C HIS A 184 -9.59 -12.87 -12.31
N ARG A 185 -10.34 -13.38 -11.34
CA ARG A 185 -11.29 -12.59 -10.55
C ARG A 185 -10.59 -11.53 -9.70
N SER A 186 -9.44 -11.86 -9.13
CA SER A 186 -8.59 -10.93 -8.40
C SER A 186 -8.03 -9.82 -9.30
N ALA A 187 -7.60 -10.17 -10.53
CA ALA A 187 -7.13 -9.18 -11.49
C ALA A 187 -8.25 -8.20 -11.92
N ILE A 188 -9.45 -8.73 -12.17
CA ILE A 188 -10.63 -7.92 -12.49
C ILE A 188 -11.01 -7.03 -11.29
N GLY A 189 -11.11 -7.61 -10.09
CA GLY A 189 -11.51 -6.89 -8.88
C GLY A 189 -10.59 -5.72 -8.58
N LEU A 190 -9.27 -5.95 -8.61
CA LEU A 190 -8.29 -4.88 -8.39
C LEU A 190 -8.36 -3.81 -9.49
N SER A 191 -8.40 -4.21 -10.76
CA SER A 191 -8.46 -3.26 -11.88
C SER A 191 -9.78 -2.50 -12.00
N LYS A 192 -10.85 -2.95 -11.33
CA LYS A 192 -12.13 -2.22 -11.23
C LYS A 192 -12.08 -1.18 -10.11
N ALA A 193 -11.41 -1.50 -9.02
CA ALA A 193 -11.28 -0.62 -7.84
C ALA A 193 -10.18 0.45 -8.00
N THR A 194 -9.25 0.26 -8.94
CA THR A 194 -8.05 1.09 -9.12
C THR A 194 -7.73 1.30 -10.60
N ASP A 195 -6.78 2.19 -10.89
CA ASP A 195 -6.16 2.37 -12.21
C ASP A 195 -5.03 1.37 -12.48
N ALA A 196 -4.88 0.34 -11.64
CA ALA A 196 -3.85 -0.67 -11.78
C ALA A 196 -3.96 -1.44 -13.10
N VAL A 197 -2.80 -1.65 -13.72
CA VAL A 197 -2.63 -2.64 -14.78
C VAL A 197 -2.24 -3.96 -14.12
N VAL A 198 -3.11 -4.97 -14.24
CA VAL A 198 -2.87 -6.27 -13.61
C VAL A 198 -2.58 -7.31 -14.68
N VAL A 199 -1.36 -7.84 -14.68
CA VAL A 199 -0.99 -8.99 -15.54
C VAL A 199 -1.31 -10.27 -14.80
N VAL A 200 -1.99 -11.20 -15.47
CA VAL A 200 -2.37 -12.49 -14.91
C VAL A 200 -1.94 -13.62 -15.83
N ILE A 201 -1.42 -14.69 -15.25
CA ILE A 201 -1.10 -15.94 -15.95
C ILE A 201 -1.97 -17.03 -15.36
N SER A 202 -2.72 -17.73 -16.22
CA SER A 202 -3.54 -18.87 -15.83
C SER A 202 -2.65 -20.05 -15.41
N GLU A 203 -2.83 -20.55 -14.18
CA GLU A 203 -2.13 -21.76 -13.72
C GLU A 203 -2.51 -22.99 -14.54
N GLU A 204 -3.79 -23.10 -14.92
CA GLU A 204 -4.33 -24.27 -15.64
C GLU A 204 -3.89 -24.34 -17.10
N THR A 205 -3.81 -23.18 -17.76
CA THR A 205 -3.64 -23.13 -19.22
C THR A 205 -2.37 -22.42 -19.67
N GLY A 206 -1.64 -21.75 -18.76
CA GLY A 206 -0.48 -20.93 -19.09
C GLY A 206 -0.81 -19.64 -19.87
N ASN A 207 -2.09 -19.41 -20.20
CA ASN A 207 -2.50 -18.24 -20.97
C ASN A 207 -2.28 -16.95 -20.19
N ILE A 208 -1.72 -15.97 -20.88
CA ILE A 208 -1.46 -14.62 -20.37
C ILE A 208 -2.71 -13.75 -20.60
N GLY A 209 -3.01 -12.91 -19.62
CA GLY A 209 -4.03 -11.88 -19.73
C GLY A 209 -3.62 -10.60 -19.00
N ILE A 210 -4.34 -9.52 -19.30
CA ILE A 210 -4.20 -8.23 -18.65
C ILE A 210 -5.57 -7.70 -18.26
N ALA A 211 -5.70 -7.16 -17.05
CA ALA A 211 -6.92 -6.56 -16.54
C ALA A 211 -6.70 -5.06 -16.29
N MET A 212 -7.60 -4.23 -16.83
CA MET A 212 -7.60 -2.77 -16.72
C MET A 212 -9.04 -2.27 -16.69
N GLY A 213 -9.39 -1.40 -15.74
CA GLY A 213 -10.74 -0.82 -15.65
C GLY A 213 -11.85 -1.87 -15.52
N GLY A 214 -11.59 -2.98 -14.83
CA GLY A 214 -12.51 -4.11 -14.67
C GLY A 214 -12.69 -4.99 -15.91
N LYS A 215 -11.96 -4.75 -17.01
CA LYS A 215 -12.00 -5.60 -18.21
C LYS A 215 -10.78 -6.48 -18.27
N LEU A 216 -10.98 -7.78 -18.50
CA LEU A 216 -9.90 -8.76 -18.66
C LEU A 216 -9.75 -9.14 -20.14
N ASN A 217 -8.60 -8.84 -20.72
CA ASN A 217 -8.19 -9.31 -22.03
C ASN A 217 -7.31 -10.55 -21.88
N ARG A 218 -7.67 -11.67 -22.51
CA ARG A 218 -7.03 -12.99 -22.33
C ARG A 218 -6.39 -13.47 -23.62
N PHE A 219 -5.57 -14.51 -23.51
CA PHE A 219 -4.92 -15.19 -24.64
C PHE A 219 -3.96 -14.27 -25.40
N LEU A 220 -3.27 -13.40 -24.65
CA LEU A 220 -2.29 -12.48 -25.21
C LEU A 220 -0.99 -13.23 -25.52
N THR A 221 -0.40 -12.90 -26.67
CA THR A 221 1.00 -13.25 -26.93
C THR A 221 1.92 -12.37 -26.11
N ILE A 222 3.17 -12.80 -25.91
CA ILE A 222 4.20 -12.00 -25.21
C ILE A 222 4.37 -10.63 -25.87
N GLU A 223 4.33 -10.58 -27.20
CA GLU A 223 4.47 -9.32 -27.94
C GLU A 223 3.25 -8.41 -27.75
N GLN A 224 2.04 -8.96 -27.76
CA GLN A 224 0.83 -8.18 -27.48
C GLN A 224 0.82 -7.64 -26.06
N LEU A 225 1.21 -8.46 -25.08
CA LEU A 225 1.35 -8.02 -23.69
C LEU A 225 2.37 -6.90 -23.58
N ARG A 226 3.55 -7.05 -24.21
CA ARG A 226 4.62 -6.05 -24.19
C ARG A 226 4.14 -4.71 -24.75
N GLN A 227 3.46 -4.72 -25.89
CA GLN A 227 2.93 -3.49 -26.51
C GLN A 227 1.89 -2.82 -25.61
N GLN A 228 0.94 -3.57 -25.07
CA GLN A 228 -0.08 -3.01 -24.17
C GLN A 228 0.54 -2.42 -22.89
N LEU A 229 1.56 -3.08 -22.31
CA LEU A 229 2.27 -2.53 -21.16
C LEU A 229 3.04 -1.25 -21.51
N LEU A 230 3.69 -1.20 -22.67
CA LEU A 230 4.40 0.00 -23.12
C LEU A 230 3.45 1.16 -23.34
N ASP A 231 2.31 0.93 -23.99
CA ASP A 231 1.31 1.96 -24.26
C ASP A 231 0.76 2.57 -22.97
N VAL A 232 0.60 1.76 -21.92
CA VAL A 232 0.03 2.22 -20.64
C VAL A 232 1.09 2.81 -19.71
N MET A 233 2.28 2.20 -19.63
CA MET A 233 3.33 2.62 -18.69
C MET A 233 4.24 3.72 -19.24
N MET A 234 4.33 3.86 -20.56
CA MET A 234 5.02 4.94 -21.24
C MET A 234 4.07 5.56 -22.24
N PRO A 235 3.16 6.46 -21.81
CA PRO A 235 2.46 7.32 -22.76
C PRO A 235 3.56 8.10 -23.46
N ILE A 236 3.86 7.71 -24.71
CA ILE A 236 4.91 8.32 -25.52
C ILE A 236 4.74 9.83 -25.39
N THR A 237 5.75 10.51 -24.86
CA THR A 237 5.91 11.96 -24.99
C THR A 237 5.99 12.26 -26.47
N ARG A 238 4.83 12.32 -27.13
CA ARG A 238 4.66 12.66 -28.53
C ARG A 238 4.66 14.19 -28.62
N GLN A 239 5.67 14.82 -28.01
CA GLN A 239 5.82 16.27 -28.00
C GLN A 239 6.95 16.67 -28.97
N LYS A 240 6.53 17.00 -30.20
CA LYS A 240 7.20 17.92 -31.13
C LYS A 240 8.71 17.70 -31.39
N GLU A 241 9.06 16.65 -32.14
CA GLU A 241 10.24 16.73 -33.04
C GLU A 241 9.90 17.28 -34.44
N GLY A 242 8.62 17.62 -34.70
CA GLY A 242 8.18 18.26 -35.94
C GLY A 242 8.25 19.80 -35.96
N TRP A 243 8.79 20.46 -34.92
CA TRP A 243 8.69 21.93 -34.77
C TRP A 243 10.01 22.70 -34.69
N LEU A 244 11.17 22.04 -34.86
CA LEU A 244 12.49 22.69 -34.90
C LEU A 244 13.15 22.70 -36.30
N GLY A 245 12.41 22.36 -37.37
CA GLY A 245 12.88 22.52 -38.74
C GLY A 245 12.52 23.85 -39.41
N GLY A 246 11.83 24.76 -38.71
CA GLY A 246 11.07 25.85 -39.33
C GLY A 246 11.38 27.28 -38.89
N PHE A 247 12.57 27.59 -38.39
CA PHE A 247 12.97 28.97 -38.12
C PHE A 247 14.38 29.25 -38.63
N GLY A 248 14.49 29.49 -39.93
CA GLY A 248 15.77 29.87 -40.52
C GLY A 248 15.74 30.03 -42.03
N LYS A 249 14.80 30.81 -42.58
CA LYS A 249 14.96 31.55 -43.85
C LYS A 249 13.73 32.43 -44.12
N ARG A 250 13.65 33.54 -43.38
CA ARG A 250 12.86 34.71 -43.79
C ARG A 250 13.80 35.59 -44.60
N GLY A 251 13.63 35.62 -45.92
CA GLY A 251 14.53 36.37 -46.79
C GLY A 251 14.11 36.41 -48.26
N ARG A 252 13.10 37.24 -48.52
CA ARG A 252 12.81 37.95 -49.79
C ARG A 252 11.95 37.28 -50.88
N ASN A 253 10.89 38.05 -51.19
CA ASN A 253 10.22 38.29 -52.46
C ASN A 253 9.12 37.34 -52.97
N LYS A 254 7.90 37.72 -52.57
CA LYS A 254 6.71 37.97 -53.41
C LYS A 254 6.81 37.57 -54.90
N ALA A 255 5.96 36.63 -55.30
CA ALA A 255 5.24 36.68 -56.58
C ALA A 255 3.82 36.10 -56.37
N ALA A 256 2.82 36.79 -56.91
CA ALA A 256 1.38 36.54 -56.79
C ALA A 256 0.95 35.26 -57.56
N PRO A 257 -0.24 34.68 -57.27
CA PRO A 257 -0.62 33.36 -57.78
C PRO A 257 -0.98 33.38 -59.29
N PRO A 258 -0.90 32.22 -59.99
CA PRO A 258 -1.30 32.14 -61.39
C PRO A 258 -2.81 32.35 -61.54
N ARG A 259 -3.18 33.19 -62.50
CA ARG A 259 -4.57 33.43 -62.90
C ARG A 259 -5.12 32.23 -63.68
N GLU A 260 -6.30 31.82 -63.26
CA GLU A 260 -7.22 30.93 -63.97
C GLU A 260 -7.64 31.55 -65.33
N LYS A 261 -7.65 30.73 -66.39
CA LYS A 261 -8.44 30.97 -67.60
C LYS A 261 -8.98 29.63 -68.13
N ALA A 262 -10.30 29.53 -68.17
CA ALA A 262 -11.12 28.58 -68.93
C ALA A 262 -11.15 28.98 -70.44
N PRO A 263 -11.89 28.29 -71.34
CA PRO A 263 -11.90 26.85 -71.66
C PRO A 263 -11.86 26.54 -73.20
N VAL A 264 -11.80 25.25 -73.54
CA VAL A 264 -12.22 24.55 -74.80
C VAL A 264 -11.35 24.71 -76.09
N GLN A 265 -10.92 23.57 -76.68
CA GLN A 265 -11.30 23.13 -78.05
C GLN A 265 -10.73 21.73 -78.44
N THR A 266 -11.67 20.80 -78.62
CA THR A 266 -11.83 19.76 -79.67
C THR A 266 -10.65 18.95 -80.26
N VAL A 267 -10.87 17.62 -80.19
CA VAL A 267 -10.32 16.43 -80.92
C VAL A 267 -10.13 16.67 -82.44
N PRO A 268 -9.15 16.03 -83.14
CA PRO A 268 -9.38 14.71 -83.77
C PRO A 268 -8.22 13.70 -83.71
N ASP A 269 -8.64 12.43 -83.82
CA ASP A 269 -7.92 11.22 -84.22
C ASP A 269 -6.77 11.40 -85.24
N ALA A 270 -5.70 10.59 -85.09
CA ALA A 270 -5.16 9.77 -86.19
C ALA A 270 -3.96 8.89 -85.75
N ALA A 271 -4.03 7.61 -86.14
CA ALA A 271 -2.94 6.75 -86.62
C ALA A 271 -1.78 6.45 -85.65
N GLU A 272 -1.63 5.23 -85.10
CA GLU A 272 -1.42 3.95 -85.77
C GLU A 272 -0.36 3.99 -86.91
N LYS A 273 0.72 3.21 -86.70
CA LYS A 273 1.61 2.53 -87.67
C LYS A 273 3.07 3.02 -87.70
N LYS A 274 3.94 2.04 -87.43
CA LYS A 274 5.17 1.61 -88.17
C LYS A 274 6.19 2.71 -88.53
N ALA A 275 7.50 2.53 -88.49
CA ALA A 275 8.37 1.36 -88.56
C ALA A 275 9.70 1.77 -87.87
N THR A 276 10.65 0.88 -87.58
CA THR A 276 11.82 0.62 -88.47
C THR A 276 12.45 1.89 -89.03
#